data_AF-A0A7S0MYD1-F1
#
_entry.id   AF-A0A7S0MYD1-F1
#
_cell.length_a   1.000
_cell.length_b   1.000
_cell.length_c   1.000
_cell.angle_alpha   90.00
_cell.angle_beta   90.00
_cell.angle_gamma   90.00
#
_symmetry.space_group_name_H-M   'P 1'
#
loop_
_entity.id
_entity.type
_entity.pdbx_description
1 polymer ?
#
loop_
_entity_poly.entity_id
_entity_poly.type
_entity_poly.pdbx_seq_one_letter_code
_entity_poly.pdbx_strand_id
1 'polypeptide(L)'
;VDVRAYLHRDGSVVAPVSLEQLASPDQLYRDLGCKTAVGMPFKDIATVDSILLRRVPDAARSKERTALRRLQDAGVGVIVPAAELERAPLPNAVALVPLAALGP
;
A
#
# COMPACT_ATOMS: atom_id res chain seq x y z
N VAL A 1 -10.04 -9.38 -6.45
CA VAL A 1 -9.68 -8.26 -5.55
C VAL A 1 -10.66 -7.14 -5.78
N ASP A 2 -11.27 -6.61 -4.73
CA ASP A 2 -12.09 -5.40 -4.84
C ASP A 2 -11.16 -4.18 -4.82
N VAL A 3 -11.14 -3.42 -5.91
CA VAL A 3 -10.24 -2.27 -6.10
C VAL A 3 -10.95 -0.93 -5.92
N ARG A 4 -12.26 -0.93 -5.63
CA ARG A 4 -13.07 0.29 -5.53
C ARG A 4 -12.60 1.22 -4.42
N ALA A 5 -11.91 0.71 -3.40
CA ALA A 5 -11.42 1.49 -2.26
C ALA A 5 -10.05 2.15 -2.50
N TYR A 6 -9.37 1.83 -3.62
CA TYR A 6 -8.00 2.31 -3.88
C TYR A 6 -7.97 3.76 -4.37
N LEU A 7 -9.05 4.20 -5.01
CA LEU A 7 -9.27 5.57 -5.44
C LEU A 7 -10.63 6.04 -4.94
N HIS A 8 -10.68 7.26 -4.44
CA HIS A 8 -11.90 7.90 -4.00
C HIS A 8 -12.49 8.78 -5.10
N ARG A 9 -13.81 8.68 -5.29
CA ARG A 9 -14.58 9.40 -6.33
C ARG A 9 -14.43 10.93 -6.28
N ASP A 10 -14.23 11.47 -5.08
CA ASP A 10 -14.17 12.90 -4.82
C ASP A 10 -12.72 13.44 -4.71
N GLY A 11 -11.75 12.62 -5.12
CA GLY A 11 -10.32 12.92 -5.04
C GLY A 11 -9.61 11.98 -4.07
N SER A 12 -8.48 11.41 -4.49
CA SER A 12 -7.75 10.40 -3.72
C SER A 12 -6.49 10.96 -3.09
N VAL A 13 -6.15 10.50 -1.89
CA VAL A 13 -4.85 10.76 -1.26
C VAL A 13 -3.96 9.54 -1.46
N VAL A 14 -2.79 9.77 -2.08
CA VAL A 14 -1.74 8.75 -2.26
C VAL A 14 -0.50 9.16 -1.48
N ALA A 15 -0.09 8.34 -0.51
CA ALA A 15 1.08 8.63 0.32
C ALA A 15 2.29 7.78 -0.09
N PRO A 16 3.48 8.37 -0.31
CA PRO A 16 4.70 7.59 -0.47
C PRO A 16 5.08 6.93 0.86
N VAL A 17 5.43 5.64 0.82
CA VAL A 17 5.87 4.87 1.99
C VAL A 17 7.21 4.20 1.71
N SER A 18 8.10 4.28 2.69
CA SER A 18 9.43 3.66 2.70
C SER A 18 9.42 2.30 3.43
N LEU A 19 10.48 1.50 3.23
CA LEU A 19 10.61 0.22 3.92
C LEU A 19 10.85 0.41 5.42
N GLU A 20 11.53 1.49 5.81
CA GLU A 20 11.81 1.87 7.19
C GLU A 20 10.53 2.17 7.96
N GLN A 21 9.56 2.85 7.31
CA GLN A 21 8.24 3.08 7.90
C GLN A 21 7.46 1.78 8.09
N LEU A 22 7.55 0.83 7.16
CA LEU A 22 6.91 -0.49 7.31
C LEU A 22 7.46 -1.32 8.47
N ALA A 23 8.71 -1.09 8.86
CA ALA A 23 9.31 -1.73 10.02
C ALA A 23 8.66 -1.28 11.35
N SER A 24 7.93 -0.16 11.34
CA SER A 24 7.20 0.40 12.49
C SER A 24 5.69 0.54 12.19
N PRO A 25 4.97 -0.58 11.98
CA PRO A 25 3.64 -0.59 11.39
C PRO A 25 2.59 0.19 12.20
N ASP A 26 2.62 0.11 13.53
CA ASP A 26 1.64 0.84 14.36
C ASP A 26 1.77 2.35 14.22
N GLN A 27 3.01 2.85 14.07
CA GLN A 27 3.24 4.27 13.82
C GLN A 27 2.81 4.64 12.40
N LEU A 28 3.21 3.83 11.41
CA LEU A 28 2.80 4.02 10.02
C LEU A 28 1.28 4.09 9.88
N TYR A 29 0.51 3.18 10.51
CA TYR A 29 -0.95 3.20 10.43
C TYR A 29 -1.54 4.51 10.96
N ARG A 30 -1.00 5.03 12.07
CA ARG A 30 -1.42 6.34 12.60
C ARG A 30 -1.06 7.48 11.65
N ASP A 31 0.14 7.47 11.09
CA ASP A 31 0.61 8.49 10.14
C ASP A 31 -0.23 8.49 8.84
N LEU A 32 -0.74 7.32 8.44
CA LEU A 32 -1.65 7.15 7.32
C LEU A 32 -3.11 7.48 7.65
N GLY A 33 -3.40 7.89 8.88
CA GLY A 33 -4.75 8.25 9.34
C GLY A 33 -5.67 7.04 9.60
N CYS A 34 -5.13 5.84 9.74
CA CYS A 34 -5.92 4.66 10.12
C CYS A 34 -6.34 4.74 11.59
N LYS A 35 -7.54 4.25 11.90
CA LYS A 35 -7.87 3.81 13.27
C LYS A 35 -7.21 2.46 13.51
N THR A 36 -6.76 2.19 14.73
CA THR A 36 -6.11 0.92 15.08
C THR A 36 -6.82 0.23 16.24
N ALA A 37 -7.11 -1.06 16.11
CA ALA A 37 -7.55 -1.90 17.22
C ALA A 37 -6.77 -3.21 17.21
N VAL A 38 -6.17 -3.57 18.36
CA VAL A 38 -5.37 -4.81 18.53
C VAL A 38 -4.30 -4.98 17.42
N GLY A 39 -3.63 -3.88 17.03
CA GLY A 39 -2.58 -3.88 16.00
C GLY A 39 -3.08 -4.05 14.56
N MET A 40 -4.39 -4.00 14.32
CA MET A 40 -5.00 -4.01 12.99
C MET A 40 -5.43 -2.59 12.59
N PRO A 41 -5.06 -2.13 11.38
CA PRO A 41 -5.55 -0.86 10.85
C PRO A 41 -6.98 -1.01 10.32
N PHE A 42 -7.75 0.07 10.43
CA PHE A 42 -9.08 0.23 9.85
C PHE A 42 -9.14 1.56 9.13
N LYS A 43 -9.72 1.56 7.92
CA LYS A 43 -9.93 2.77 7.15
C LYS A 43 -11.01 3.62 7.81
N ASP A 44 -10.74 4.91 7.92
CA ASP A 44 -11.64 5.96 8.35
C ASP A 44 -11.64 7.09 7.32
N ILE A 45 -12.47 8.11 7.51
CA ILE A 45 -12.56 9.26 6.60
C ILE A 45 -11.22 10.00 6.42
N ALA A 46 -10.35 9.99 7.43
CA ALA A 46 -9.04 10.63 7.39
C ALA A 46 -7.92 9.72 6.84
N THR A 47 -8.21 8.45 6.57
CA THR A 47 -7.20 7.50 6.09
C THR A 47 -6.88 7.73 4.63
N VAL A 48 -5.60 7.63 4.27
CA VAL A 48 -5.19 7.67 2.85
C VAL A 48 -5.87 6.55 2.05
N ASP A 49 -6.08 6.77 0.75
CA ASP A 49 -6.73 5.76 -0.10
C ASP A 49 -5.75 4.69 -0.55
N SER A 50 -4.54 5.12 -0.91
CA SER A 50 -3.49 4.25 -1.39
C SER A 50 -2.12 4.70 -0.89
N ILE A 51 -1.19 3.75 -0.83
CA ILE A 51 0.23 4.02 -0.63
C ILE A 51 1.02 3.73 -1.90
N LEU A 52 2.08 4.49 -2.13
CA LEU A 52 3.07 4.25 -3.17
C LEU A 52 4.34 3.69 -2.54
N LEU A 53 4.69 2.45 -2.88
CA LEU A 53 5.96 1.83 -2.53
C LEU A 53 6.89 1.84 -3.73
N ARG A 54 8.12 2.31 -3.52
CA ARG A 54 9.17 2.22 -4.55
C ARG A 54 9.84 0.85 -4.61
N ARG A 55 9.76 0.08 -3.52
CA ARG A 55 10.38 -1.23 -3.35
C ARG A 55 9.44 -2.14 -2.55
N VAL A 56 9.41 -3.42 -2.92
CA VAL A 56 8.67 -4.44 -2.18
C VAL A 56 9.60 -5.03 -1.11
N PRO A 57 9.15 -5.19 0.16
CA PRO A 57 9.92 -5.89 1.16
C PRO A 57 10.24 -7.33 0.72
N ASP A 58 11.47 -7.76 0.93
CA ASP A 58 11.91 -9.13 0.64
C ASP A 58 10.99 -10.16 1.29
N ALA A 59 10.88 -11.36 0.71
CA ALA A 59 10.01 -12.41 1.23
C ALA A 59 10.30 -12.79 2.70
N ALA A 60 11.57 -12.66 3.13
CA ALA A 60 11.99 -12.91 4.51
C ALA A 60 11.56 -11.82 5.52
N ARG A 61 11.16 -10.63 5.05
CA ARG A 61 10.71 -9.49 5.85
C ARG A 61 9.24 -9.65 6.25
N SER A 62 8.98 -10.64 7.10
CA SER A 62 7.62 -11.08 7.44
C SER A 62 6.77 -10.00 8.11
N LYS A 63 7.38 -9.13 8.93
CA LYS A 63 6.70 -8.05 9.63
C LYS A 63 6.18 -6.99 8.66
N GLU A 64 7.04 -6.52 7.77
CA GLU A 64 6.74 -5.51 6.75
C GLU A 64 5.71 -6.04 5.75
N ARG A 65 5.85 -7.30 5.32
CA ARG A 65 4.85 -7.95 4.45
C ARG A 65 3.50 -8.13 5.13
N THR A 66 3.50 -8.45 6.43
CA THR A 66 2.25 -8.51 7.21
C THR A 66 1.61 -7.14 7.32
N ALA A 67 2.39 -6.08 7.47
CA ALA A 67 1.87 -4.72 7.54
C ALA A 67 1.17 -4.30 6.24
N LEU A 68 1.79 -4.60 5.08
CA LEU A 68 1.19 -4.36 3.78
C LEU A 68 -0.11 -5.13 3.59
N ARG A 69 -0.11 -6.42 3.95
CA ARG A 69 -1.33 -7.23 3.87
C ARG A 69 -2.46 -6.65 4.72
N ARG A 70 -2.17 -6.20 5.94
CA ARG A 70 -3.16 -5.60 6.83
C ARG A 70 -3.74 -4.29 6.27
N LEU A 71 -2.91 -3.47 5.63
CA LEU A 71 -3.40 -2.27 4.92
C LEU A 71 -4.32 -2.63 3.75
N GLN A 72 -3.95 -3.64 2.95
CA GLN A 72 -4.79 -4.14 1.86
C GLN A 72 -6.12 -4.70 2.38
N ASP A 73 -6.09 -5.49 3.46
CA ASP A 73 -7.28 -6.04 4.12
C ASP A 73 -8.19 -4.92 4.67
N ALA A 74 -7.61 -3.79 5.08
CA ALA A 74 -8.34 -2.58 5.49
C ALA A 74 -8.85 -1.73 4.32
N GLY A 75 -8.56 -2.12 3.07
CA GLY A 75 -9.00 -1.41 1.86
C GLY A 75 -8.08 -0.28 1.40
N VAL A 76 -6.85 -0.19 1.93
CA VAL A 76 -5.83 0.73 1.42
C VAL A 76 -5.13 0.10 0.22
N GLY A 77 -5.12 0.80 -0.91
CA GLY A 77 -4.43 0.36 -2.11
C GLY A 77 -2.92 0.36 -1.94
N VAL A 78 -2.22 -0.59 -2.56
CA VAL A 78 -0.76 -0.66 -2.55
C VAL A 78 -0.27 -0.57 -3.99
N ILE A 79 0.30 0.58 -4.34
CA ILE A 79 0.80 0.88 -5.68
C ILE A 79 2.32 0.66 -5.70
N VAL A 80 2.81 -0.08 -6.70
CA VAL A 80 4.23 -0.47 -6.82
C VAL A 80 4.65 -0.44 -8.30
N PRO A 81 5.85 0.04 -8.66
CA PRO A 81 6.36 -0.08 -10.03
C PRO A 81 6.23 -1.50 -10.59
N ALA A 82 5.76 -1.64 -11.83
CA ALA A 82 5.55 -2.95 -12.46
C ALA A 82 6.82 -3.83 -12.45
N ALA A 83 7.96 -3.26 -12.82
CA ALA A 83 9.26 -3.95 -12.81
C ALA A 83 9.66 -4.47 -11.41
N GLU A 84 9.22 -3.79 -10.34
CA GLU A 84 9.48 -4.24 -8.98
C GLU A 84 8.56 -5.41 -8.59
N LEU A 85 7.30 -5.40 -9.04
CA LEU A 85 6.37 -6.53 -8.83
C LEU A 85 6.78 -7.78 -9.61
N GLU A 86 7.36 -7.63 -10.79
CA GLU A 86 7.94 -8.74 -11.56
C GLU A 86 9.09 -9.40 -10.78
N ARG A 87 9.97 -8.58 -10.18
CA ARG A 87 11.11 -9.04 -9.38
C ARG A 87 10.67 -9.65 -8.05
N ALA A 88 9.70 -9.03 -7.38
CA ALA A 88 9.25 -9.39 -6.05
C ALA A 88 7.71 -9.34 -5.97
N PRO A 89 7.02 -10.44 -6.32
CA PRO A 89 5.57 -10.47 -6.35
C PRO A 89 4.94 -10.10 -5.01
N LEU A 90 3.98 -9.18 -5.07
CA LEU A 90 3.14 -8.79 -3.95
C LEU A 90 1.67 -8.97 -4.35
N PRO A 91 0.95 -9.95 -3.75
CA PRO A 91 -0.45 -10.16 -4.06
C PRO A 91 -1.28 -8.89 -3.85
N ASN A 92 -2.30 -8.69 -4.69
CA ASN A 92 -3.27 -7.60 -4.60
C ASN A 92 -2.68 -6.18 -4.70
N ALA A 93 -1.40 -6.05 -5.10
CA ALA A 93 -0.81 -4.74 -5.41
C ALA A 93 -1.22 -4.27 -6.81
N VAL A 94 -1.25 -2.96 -6.99
CA VAL A 94 -1.49 -2.29 -8.27
C VAL A 94 -0.15 -1.93 -8.90
N ALA A 95 0.04 -2.32 -10.16
CA ALA A 95 1.23 -1.97 -10.91
C ALA A 95 1.20 -0.49 -11.36
N LEU A 96 2.22 0.27 -11.00
CA LEU A 96 2.52 1.58 -11.57
C LEU A 96 3.33 1.37 -12.86
N VAL A 97 2.74 1.76 -13.98
CA VAL A 97 3.33 1.63 -15.31
C VAL A 97 3.56 3.02 -15.90
N PRO A 98 4.79 3.36 -16.33
CA PRO A 98 5.02 4.59 -17.08
C PRO A 98 4.23 4.58 -18.39
N LEU A 99 3.57 5.68 -18.73
CA LEU A 99 2.79 5.78 -19.97
C LEU A 99 3.64 5.44 -21.22
N ALA A 100 4.90 5.89 -21.24
CA ALA A 100 5.83 5.60 -22.33
C ALA A 100 6.12 4.10 -22.55
N ALA A 101 5.83 3.25 -21.55
CA ALA A 101 6.00 1.81 -21.64
C ALA A 101 4.74 1.09 -22.17
N LEU A 102 3.61 1.77 -22.32
CA LEU A 102 2.33 1.17 -22.76
C LEU A 102 2.18 1.08 -24.30
N GLY A 103 3.19 1.48 -25.06
CA GLY A 103 3.11 1.60 -26.51
C GLY A 103 2.28 2.83 -26.95
N PRO A 104 2.29 3.16 -28.25
CA PRO A 104 1.45 4.21 -28.82
C PRO A 104 -0.04 3.83 -28.84
#